data_AF-A0A543CIE3-F1
#
_entry.id   AF-A0A543CIE3-F1
#
_cell.length_a   1.000
_cell.length_b   1.000
_cell.length_c   1.000
_cell.angle_alpha   90.00
_cell.angle_beta   90.00
_cell.angle_gamma   90.00
#
_symmetry.space_group_name_H-M   'P 1'
#
loop_
_entity.id
_entity.type
_entity.pdbx_description
1 polymer ?
#
loop_
_entity_poly.entity_id
_entity_poly.type
_entity_poly.pdbx_seq_one_letter_code
_entity_poly.pdbx_strand_id
1 'polypeptide(L)'
;MPAHDKGKDERRRATLAAVAPGTQLRDGLERILRGHTGGLIVLGYDKVVAGLCTGGFQLDVEFSSTRLRELAKMDGAIVIDSTCTRIVRAGVHLMPDPTIPTEESGTRHRTAERVARQTGFPVLSVSQSMRIIALYLDGQRYVLEDSAAILSRANQALATLERYKLRLDEVAGTLSALEIEDLVTVRDVSAVMQRLEMVRRIADEINGYVVELGTDGRLLSLQLDELVSGVDADRELIVRDYEPQDRDPRPVSGVLASLNRLSATELLDLPTVADVLAFSGNDPLDIPVSPKGYRLLAKVPRMPSLVVERLVEHFGGLQKLLAAGIDDLQIVGGVDEARARSVREGLSRLAESSILERYV
;
A
#
# COMPACT_ATOMS: atom_id res chain seq x y z
N MET A 1 8.79 13.29 10.75
CA MET A 1 10.00 12.59 10.25
C MET A 1 9.90 12.48 8.73
N PRO A 2 10.72 13.13 7.87
CA PRO A 2 10.26 13.22 6.47
C PRO A 2 11.18 12.89 5.27
N ALA A 3 12.53 12.86 5.33
CA ALA A 3 13.31 12.67 4.07
C ALA A 3 14.25 11.46 4.06
N HIS A 4 15.00 11.24 5.15
CA HIS A 4 15.99 10.16 5.22
C HIS A 4 15.36 8.75 5.29
N ASP A 5 14.11 8.65 5.77
CA ASP A 5 13.40 7.39 5.99
C ASP A 5 12.83 6.82 4.69
N LYS A 6 12.26 7.69 3.83
CA LYS A 6 11.68 7.29 2.54
C LYS A 6 12.69 6.66 1.58
N GLY A 7 13.91 7.20 1.52
CA GLY A 7 14.97 6.66 0.66
C GLY A 7 15.48 5.29 1.12
N LYS A 8 15.52 5.05 2.44
CA LYS A 8 15.83 3.72 3.00
C LYS A 8 14.72 2.72 2.69
N ASP A 9 13.46 3.13 2.86
CA ASP A 9 12.31 2.28 2.54
C ASP A 9 12.22 1.91 1.05
N GLU A 10 12.55 2.84 0.16
CA GLU A 10 12.58 2.58 -1.28
C GLU A 10 13.72 1.62 -1.66
N ARG A 11 14.93 1.84 -1.13
CA ARG A 11 16.07 0.93 -1.31
C ARG A 11 15.79 -0.47 -0.77
N ARG A 12 15.17 -0.55 0.42
CA ARG A 12 14.73 -1.80 1.04
C ARG A 12 13.74 -2.53 0.15
N ARG A 13 12.68 -1.85 -0.31
CA ARG A 13 11.69 -2.43 -1.23
C ARG A 13 12.31 -2.92 -2.53
N ALA A 14 13.21 -2.14 -3.14
CA ALA A 14 13.91 -2.56 -4.35
C ALA A 14 14.78 -3.83 -4.12
N THR A 15 15.45 -3.91 -2.97
CA THR A 15 16.28 -5.07 -2.62
C THR A 15 15.42 -6.30 -2.34
N LEU A 16 14.34 -6.16 -1.57
CA LEU A 16 13.39 -7.25 -1.29
C LEU A 16 12.76 -7.76 -2.59
N ALA A 17 12.37 -6.87 -3.50
CA ALA A 17 11.86 -7.24 -4.82
C ALA A 17 12.90 -8.04 -5.64
N ALA A 18 14.20 -7.69 -5.56
CA ALA A 18 15.26 -8.43 -6.25
C ALA A 18 15.49 -9.85 -5.70
N VAL A 19 15.09 -10.12 -4.45
CA VAL A 19 15.18 -11.44 -3.80
C VAL A 19 13.81 -12.09 -3.59
N ALA A 20 12.75 -11.54 -4.19
CA ALA A 20 11.39 -12.05 -4.09
C ALA A 20 11.20 -13.32 -4.93
N PRO A 21 10.24 -14.19 -4.60
CA PRO A 21 9.87 -15.35 -5.42
C PRO A 21 9.57 -14.99 -6.87
N GLY A 22 9.99 -15.88 -7.78
CA GLY A 22 9.96 -15.66 -9.23
C GLY A 22 11.21 -15.02 -9.83
N THR A 23 12.06 -14.38 -9.03
CA THR A 23 13.34 -13.85 -9.52
C THR A 23 14.37 -14.97 -9.71
N GLN A 24 15.30 -14.80 -10.67
CA GLN A 24 16.39 -15.76 -10.82
C GLN A 24 17.30 -15.81 -9.59
N LEU A 25 17.47 -14.69 -8.88
CA LEU A 25 18.25 -14.63 -7.65
C LEU A 25 17.60 -15.48 -6.57
N ARG A 26 16.29 -15.32 -6.33
CA ARG A 26 15.56 -16.14 -5.37
C ARG A 26 15.57 -17.62 -5.73
N ASP A 27 15.34 -18.00 -6.99
CA ASP A 27 15.47 -19.39 -7.45
C ASP A 27 16.87 -19.95 -7.15
N GLY A 28 17.92 -19.16 -7.40
CA GLY A 28 19.29 -19.55 -7.07
C GLY A 28 19.51 -19.77 -5.56
N LEU A 29 19.01 -18.88 -4.71
CA LEU A 29 19.11 -19.00 -3.25
C LEU A 29 18.33 -20.21 -2.73
N GLU A 30 17.13 -20.45 -3.25
CA GLU A 30 16.33 -21.64 -2.89
C GLU A 30 17.00 -22.93 -3.33
N ARG A 31 17.63 -22.96 -4.50
CA ARG A 31 18.42 -24.12 -4.95
C ARG A 31 19.59 -24.39 -4.02
N ILE A 32 20.28 -23.36 -3.52
CA ILE A 32 21.36 -23.52 -2.54
C ILE A 32 20.80 -24.16 -1.26
N LEU A 33 19.66 -23.65 -0.77
CA LEU A 33 18.99 -24.12 0.42
C LEU A 33 18.52 -25.59 0.30
N ARG A 34 17.79 -25.90 -0.79
CA ARG A 34 17.31 -27.27 -1.11
C ARG A 34 18.45 -28.24 -1.38
N GLY A 35 19.56 -27.73 -1.92
CA GLY A 35 20.79 -28.47 -2.14
C GLY A 35 21.63 -28.69 -0.88
N HIS A 36 21.11 -28.31 0.29
CA HIS A 36 21.79 -28.42 1.58
C HIS A 36 23.21 -27.84 1.56
N THR A 37 23.39 -26.69 0.92
CA THR A 37 24.67 -25.98 0.89
C THR A 37 24.52 -24.63 1.60
N GLY A 38 25.58 -24.13 2.22
CA GLY A 38 25.63 -22.76 2.71
C GLY A 38 25.95 -21.77 1.59
N GLY A 39 25.76 -20.48 1.83
CA GLY A 39 26.17 -19.46 0.86
C GLY A 39 26.32 -18.09 1.50
N LEU A 40 27.31 -17.33 1.06
CA LEU A 40 27.47 -15.92 1.42
C LEU A 40 27.55 -15.12 0.13
N ILE A 41 26.60 -14.22 -0.11
CA ILE A 41 26.45 -13.52 -1.39
C ILE A 41 26.40 -12.02 -1.13
N VAL A 42 27.27 -11.24 -1.77
CA VAL A 42 27.27 -9.76 -1.73
C VAL A 42 26.62 -9.22 -3.00
N LEU A 43 25.64 -8.32 -2.86
CA LEU A 43 24.92 -7.69 -3.97
C LEU A 43 25.47 -6.28 -4.25
N GLY A 44 26.57 -6.22 -4.99
CA GLY A 44 27.29 -4.99 -5.29
C GLY A 44 28.79 -5.21 -5.28
N TYR A 45 29.47 -4.50 -6.17
CA TYR A 45 30.92 -4.55 -6.26
C TYR A 45 31.48 -3.15 -6.51
N ASP A 46 32.31 -2.69 -5.58
CA ASP A 46 33.06 -1.45 -5.68
C ASP A 46 34.50 -1.66 -5.15
N LYS A 47 35.25 -0.56 -4.98
CA LYS A 47 36.61 -0.62 -4.44
C LYS A 47 36.64 -1.12 -2.99
N VAL A 48 35.60 -0.85 -2.19
CA VAL A 48 35.50 -1.29 -0.80
C VAL A 48 35.32 -2.81 -0.76
N VAL A 49 34.34 -3.35 -1.48
CA VAL A 49 34.11 -4.81 -1.59
C VAL A 49 35.34 -5.52 -2.17
N ALA A 50 35.99 -4.93 -3.18
CA ALA A 50 37.22 -5.46 -3.75
C ALA A 50 38.36 -5.57 -2.71
N GLY A 51 38.51 -4.56 -1.85
CA GLY A 51 39.51 -4.57 -0.78
C GLY A 51 39.23 -5.58 0.34
N LEU A 52 37.96 -5.98 0.53
CA LEU A 52 37.58 -7.02 1.49
C LEU A 52 37.82 -8.44 0.98
N CYS A 53 37.94 -8.61 -0.35
CA CYS A 53 38.06 -9.93 -0.98
C CYS A 53 39.51 -10.43 -1.00
N THR A 54 39.74 -11.62 -0.45
CA THR A 54 41.02 -12.34 -0.55
C THR A 54 40.82 -13.70 -1.19
N GLY A 55 41.78 -14.11 -2.04
CA GLY A 55 41.68 -15.37 -2.81
C GLY A 55 40.51 -15.40 -3.80
N GLY A 56 40.03 -16.60 -4.11
CA GLY A 56 38.93 -16.84 -5.04
C GLY A 56 39.24 -16.57 -6.51
N PHE A 57 38.19 -16.52 -7.33
CA PHE A 57 38.27 -16.35 -8.77
C PHE A 57 37.55 -15.07 -9.21
N GLN A 58 38.18 -14.32 -10.10
CA GLN A 58 37.52 -13.26 -10.86
C GLN A 58 36.87 -13.91 -12.09
N LEU A 59 35.55 -13.85 -12.18
CA LEU A 59 34.78 -14.54 -13.21
C LEU A 59 34.22 -13.57 -14.24
N ASP A 60 33.56 -12.52 -13.76
CA ASP A 60 32.78 -11.58 -14.58
C ASP A 60 31.94 -12.30 -15.64
N VAL A 61 31.00 -13.13 -15.20
CA VAL A 61 30.09 -13.90 -16.05
C VAL A 61 28.65 -13.48 -15.83
N GLU A 62 27.80 -13.68 -16.84
CA GLU A 62 26.36 -13.42 -16.71
C GLU A 62 25.74 -14.26 -15.58
N PHE A 63 24.78 -13.68 -14.88
CA PHE A 63 24.07 -14.34 -13.80
C PHE A 63 23.14 -15.44 -14.32
N SER A 64 23.06 -16.55 -13.60
CA SER A 64 21.93 -17.48 -13.68
C SER A 64 21.77 -18.21 -12.36
N SER A 65 20.55 -18.62 -12.03
CA SER A 65 20.26 -19.36 -10.79
C SER A 65 21.07 -20.66 -10.68
N THR A 66 21.29 -21.33 -11.81
CA THR A 66 22.11 -22.54 -11.90
C THR A 66 23.59 -22.24 -11.65
N ARG A 67 24.15 -21.18 -12.25
CA ARG A 67 25.55 -20.77 -11.98
C ARG A 67 25.75 -20.40 -10.52
N LEU A 68 24.83 -19.63 -9.94
CA LEU A 68 24.87 -19.27 -8.52
C LEU A 68 24.89 -20.53 -7.63
N ARG A 69 24.01 -21.51 -7.92
CA ARG A 69 23.95 -22.78 -7.19
C ARG A 69 25.25 -23.57 -7.27
N GLU A 70 25.85 -23.67 -8.46
CA GLU A 70 27.08 -24.43 -8.68
C GLU A 70 28.27 -23.77 -7.99
N LEU A 71 28.41 -22.45 -8.11
CA LEU A 71 29.48 -21.69 -7.44
C LEU A 71 29.34 -21.73 -5.92
N ALA A 72 28.12 -21.80 -5.38
CA ALA A 72 27.89 -21.91 -3.94
C ALA A 72 28.32 -23.26 -3.34
N LYS A 73 28.66 -24.27 -4.18
CA LYS A 73 29.30 -25.51 -3.70
C LYS A 73 30.75 -25.27 -3.25
N MET A 74 31.37 -24.19 -3.71
CA MET A 74 32.68 -23.77 -3.24
C MET A 74 32.58 -23.09 -1.88
N ASP A 75 33.62 -23.22 -1.07
CA ASP A 75 33.74 -22.45 0.16
C ASP A 75 34.02 -20.97 -0.13
N GLY A 76 33.54 -20.11 0.76
CA GLY A 76 33.72 -18.65 0.67
C GLY A 76 32.44 -17.93 0.23
N ALA A 77 32.64 -16.75 -0.35
CA ALA A 77 31.57 -15.85 -0.78
C ALA A 77 31.52 -15.70 -2.30
N ILE A 78 30.36 -15.27 -2.77
CA ILE A 78 30.08 -14.93 -4.16
C ILE A 78 29.74 -13.43 -4.20
N VAL A 79 30.28 -12.72 -5.17
CA VAL A 79 30.00 -11.29 -5.38
C VAL A 79 29.26 -11.14 -6.69
N ILE A 80 28.08 -10.53 -6.62
CA ILE A 80 27.22 -10.19 -7.75
C ILE A 80 27.28 -8.68 -7.94
N ASP A 81 27.10 -8.19 -9.16
CA ASP A 81 26.93 -6.75 -9.41
C ASP A 81 25.65 -6.19 -8.75
N SER A 82 25.55 -4.86 -8.67
CA SER A 82 24.40 -4.20 -8.01
C SER A 82 23.08 -4.36 -8.77
N THR A 83 23.14 -4.71 -10.05
CA THR A 83 21.97 -4.96 -10.92
C THR A 83 21.53 -6.42 -10.93
N CYS A 84 22.23 -7.31 -10.20
CA CYS A 84 21.98 -8.75 -10.16
C CYS A 84 22.03 -9.44 -11.54
N THR A 85 22.83 -8.90 -12.46
CA THR A 85 22.98 -9.37 -13.84
C THR A 85 24.26 -10.16 -14.07
N ARG A 86 25.28 -10.00 -13.21
CA ARG A 86 26.59 -10.64 -13.39
C ARG A 86 27.18 -11.12 -12.08
N ILE A 87 27.80 -12.29 -12.11
CA ILE A 87 28.64 -12.82 -11.02
C ILE A 87 30.07 -12.36 -11.27
N VAL A 88 30.55 -11.47 -10.42
CA VAL A 88 31.85 -10.81 -10.55
C VAL A 88 32.96 -11.69 -10.00
N ARG A 89 32.75 -12.26 -8.81
CA ARG A 89 33.74 -13.11 -8.11
C ARG A 89 33.07 -14.29 -7.42
N ALA A 90 33.79 -15.39 -7.24
CA ALA A 90 33.34 -16.54 -6.47
C ALA A 90 34.48 -17.20 -5.68
N GLY A 91 34.13 -17.88 -4.59
CA GLY A 91 35.07 -18.53 -3.71
C GLY A 91 36.01 -17.57 -2.98
N VAL A 92 35.60 -16.31 -2.78
CA VAL A 92 36.42 -15.30 -2.11
C VAL A 92 36.25 -15.38 -0.61
N HIS A 93 37.31 -15.15 0.15
CA HIS A 93 37.22 -14.97 1.58
C HIS A 93 37.07 -13.48 1.91
N LEU A 94 35.93 -13.11 2.51
CA LEU A 94 35.63 -11.74 2.93
C LEU A 94 36.22 -11.44 4.30
N MET A 95 37.02 -10.39 4.40
CA MET A 95 37.70 -9.96 5.62
C MET A 95 37.21 -8.57 6.08
N PRO A 96 35.97 -8.44 6.61
CA PRO A 96 35.49 -7.18 7.14
C PRO A 96 36.23 -6.78 8.42
N ASP A 97 36.15 -5.50 8.78
CA ASP A 97 36.74 -4.97 10.01
C ASP A 97 36.17 -5.71 11.25
N PRO A 98 37.02 -6.38 12.05
CA PRO A 98 36.57 -7.16 13.20
C PRO A 98 36.02 -6.29 14.35
N THR A 99 36.29 -4.98 14.36
CA THR A 99 35.79 -4.04 15.37
C THR A 99 34.33 -3.66 15.15
N ILE A 100 33.77 -3.92 13.95
CA ILE A 100 32.36 -3.68 13.67
C ILE A 100 31.52 -4.63 14.56
N PRO A 101 30.60 -4.09 15.39
CA PRO A 101 29.77 -4.89 16.27
C PRO A 101 28.82 -5.76 15.47
N THR A 102 28.55 -6.96 15.97
CA THR A 102 27.65 -7.95 15.39
C THR A 102 26.95 -8.69 16.51
N GLU A 103 25.67 -8.96 16.32
CA GLU A 103 24.84 -9.72 17.27
C GLU A 103 24.67 -11.19 16.82
N GLU A 104 25.17 -11.53 15.64
CA GLU A 104 25.07 -12.86 15.08
C GLU A 104 26.07 -13.84 15.73
N SER A 105 25.68 -15.10 15.89
CA SER A 105 26.49 -16.14 16.54
C SER A 105 27.33 -16.98 15.55
N GLY A 106 26.90 -17.11 14.29
CA GLY A 106 27.59 -17.90 13.26
C GLY A 106 28.63 -17.10 12.48
N THR A 107 29.79 -17.69 12.17
CA THR A 107 30.88 -17.00 11.44
C THR A 107 30.40 -16.40 10.11
N ARG A 108 29.62 -17.14 9.32
CA ARG A 108 29.04 -16.65 8.06
C ARG A 108 28.08 -15.48 8.26
N HIS A 109 27.22 -15.55 9.28
CA HIS A 109 26.25 -14.52 9.61
C HIS A 109 26.93 -13.24 10.14
N ARG A 110 27.95 -13.39 11.00
CA ARG A 110 28.79 -12.29 11.48
C ARG A 110 29.52 -11.60 10.33
N THR A 111 30.10 -12.37 9.41
CA THR A 111 30.73 -11.80 8.22
C THR A 111 29.70 -11.09 7.35
N ALA A 112 28.51 -11.68 7.14
CA ALA A 112 27.45 -11.05 6.36
C ALA A 112 27.03 -9.69 6.93
N GLU A 113 26.75 -9.64 8.24
CA GLU A 113 26.34 -8.40 8.91
C GLU A 113 27.43 -7.33 8.85
N ARG A 114 28.69 -7.70 9.13
CA ARG A 114 29.81 -6.76 9.11
C ARG A 114 30.10 -6.23 7.71
N VAL A 115 30.08 -7.09 6.70
CA VAL A 115 30.26 -6.67 5.30
C VAL A 115 29.13 -5.74 4.88
N ALA A 116 27.87 -6.05 5.24
CA ALA A 116 26.74 -5.18 4.92
C ALA A 116 26.87 -3.80 5.59
N ARG A 117 27.25 -3.76 6.88
CA ARG A 117 27.48 -2.50 7.60
C ARG A 117 28.66 -1.70 7.04
N GLN A 118 29.76 -2.38 6.71
CA GLN A 118 31.00 -1.73 6.24
C GLN A 118 30.89 -1.18 4.81
N THR A 119 30.23 -1.94 3.94
CA THR A 119 30.15 -1.60 2.50
C THR A 119 28.87 -0.84 2.16
N GLY A 120 27.84 -0.94 3.01
CA GLY A 120 26.51 -0.44 2.71
C GLY A 120 25.78 -1.24 1.64
N PHE A 121 26.35 -2.31 1.07
CA PHE A 121 25.67 -3.18 0.11
C PHE A 121 24.82 -4.25 0.82
N PRO A 122 23.73 -4.70 0.20
CA PRO A 122 22.99 -5.85 0.70
C PRO A 122 23.84 -7.12 0.66
N VAL A 123 23.80 -7.91 1.75
CA VAL A 123 24.50 -9.19 1.85
C VAL A 123 23.53 -10.28 2.24
N LEU A 124 23.55 -11.40 1.52
CA LEU A 124 22.72 -12.57 1.75
C LEU A 124 23.54 -13.70 2.38
N SER A 125 22.98 -14.32 3.41
CA SER A 125 23.50 -15.54 4.03
C SER A 125 22.48 -16.67 3.88
N VAL A 126 22.90 -17.79 3.31
CA VAL A 126 22.13 -19.03 3.24
C VAL A 126 22.68 -19.99 4.28
N SER A 127 21.84 -20.36 5.24
CA SER A 127 22.19 -21.28 6.33
C SER A 127 21.61 -22.67 6.06
N GLN A 128 22.51 -23.63 5.81
CA GLN A 128 22.13 -25.02 5.62
C GLN A 128 21.46 -25.64 6.86
N SER A 129 22.00 -25.39 8.05
CA SER A 129 21.53 -26.01 9.30
C SER A 129 20.17 -25.48 9.73
N MET A 130 19.98 -24.17 9.64
CA MET A 130 18.73 -23.50 10.03
C MET A 130 17.68 -23.50 8.91
N ARG A 131 18.08 -23.85 7.68
CA ARG A 131 17.24 -23.74 6.48
C ARG A 131 16.63 -22.34 6.31
N ILE A 132 17.42 -21.30 6.55
CA ILE A 132 16.99 -19.91 6.37
C ILE A 132 17.87 -19.19 5.36
N ILE A 133 17.28 -18.21 4.68
CA ILE A 133 17.99 -17.19 3.90
C ILE A 133 17.83 -15.88 4.69
N ALA A 134 18.94 -15.22 5.00
CA ALA A 134 18.94 -13.95 5.71
C ALA A 134 19.56 -12.85 4.82
N LEU A 135 18.88 -11.73 4.71
CA LEU A 135 19.35 -10.50 4.07
C LEU A 135 19.80 -9.51 5.16
N TYR A 136 21.00 -8.97 5.01
CA TYR A 136 21.53 -7.90 5.85
C TYR A 136 21.59 -6.63 5.01
N LEU A 137 20.85 -5.61 5.41
CA LEU A 137 20.75 -4.32 4.70
C LEU A 137 20.52 -3.19 5.71
N ASP A 138 21.25 -2.08 5.55
CA ASP A 138 21.11 -0.86 6.36
C ASP A 138 21.14 -1.11 7.89
N GLY A 139 21.95 -2.07 8.32
CA GLY A 139 22.11 -2.45 9.73
C GLY A 139 20.99 -3.33 10.30
N GLN A 140 20.05 -3.78 9.46
CA GLN A 140 18.98 -4.68 9.84
C GLN A 140 19.15 -6.06 9.21
N ARG A 141 18.64 -7.08 9.90
CA ARG A 141 18.56 -8.46 9.42
C ARG A 141 17.11 -8.81 9.07
N TYR A 142 16.89 -9.24 7.84
CA TYR A 142 15.61 -9.73 7.35
C TYR A 142 15.74 -11.22 7.04
N VAL A 143 14.90 -12.05 7.64
CA VAL A 143 14.81 -13.46 7.26
C VAL A 143 13.84 -13.55 6.09
N LEU A 144 14.31 -14.04 4.95
CA LEU A 144 13.44 -14.27 3.81
C LEU A 144 12.66 -15.55 4.05
N GLU A 145 11.36 -15.42 4.23
CA GLU A 145 10.47 -16.54 4.48
C GLU A 145 10.16 -17.32 3.21
N ASP A 146 9.56 -18.51 3.39
CA ASP A 146 8.99 -19.31 2.31
C ASP A 146 7.68 -18.65 1.82
N SER A 147 7.46 -18.65 0.50
CA SER A 147 6.23 -18.20 -0.13
C SER A 147 4.98 -18.76 0.54
N ALA A 148 4.99 -20.04 0.95
CA ALA A 148 3.83 -20.67 1.60
C ALA A 148 3.44 -20.00 2.93
N ALA A 149 4.43 -19.58 3.73
CA ALA A 149 4.20 -18.90 5.00
C ALA A 149 3.65 -17.49 4.79
N ILE A 150 4.23 -16.74 3.84
CA ILE A 150 3.79 -15.38 3.50
C ILE A 150 2.37 -15.43 2.92
N LEU A 151 2.08 -16.36 1.99
CA LEU A 151 0.73 -16.57 1.43
C LEU A 151 -0.31 -16.88 2.51
N SER A 152 0.05 -17.69 3.52
CA SER A 152 -0.88 -18.03 4.60
C SER A 152 -1.30 -16.79 5.39
N ARG A 153 -0.36 -15.92 5.76
CA ARG A 153 -0.67 -14.66 6.47
C ARG A 153 -1.41 -13.67 5.57
N ALA A 154 -1.01 -13.56 4.31
CA ALA A 154 -1.67 -12.68 3.36
C ALA A 154 -3.14 -13.05 3.12
N ASN A 155 -3.45 -14.35 3.02
CA ASN A 155 -4.83 -14.82 2.91
C ASN A 155 -5.66 -14.53 4.17
N GLN A 156 -5.07 -14.58 5.37
CA GLN A 156 -5.76 -14.19 6.61
C GLN A 156 -6.05 -12.68 6.64
N ALA A 157 -5.11 -11.87 6.18
CA ALA A 157 -5.30 -10.43 6.05
C ALA A 157 -6.36 -10.10 4.99
N LEU A 158 -6.36 -10.78 3.84
CA LEU A 158 -7.35 -10.62 2.78
C LEU A 158 -8.77 -10.97 3.27
N ALA A 159 -8.94 -12.10 3.95
CA ALA A 159 -10.24 -12.46 4.54
C ALA A 159 -10.71 -11.42 5.58
N THR A 160 -9.78 -10.74 6.24
CA THR A 160 -10.10 -9.62 7.14
C THR A 160 -10.51 -8.39 6.37
N LEU A 161 -9.81 -8.05 5.28
CA LEU A 161 -10.18 -6.97 4.38
C LEU A 161 -11.59 -7.14 3.82
N GLU A 162 -11.95 -8.35 3.37
CA GLU A 162 -13.30 -8.67 2.88
C GLU A 162 -14.39 -8.33 3.91
N ARG A 163 -14.20 -8.71 5.18
CA ARG A 163 -15.15 -8.39 6.26
C ARG A 163 -15.25 -6.88 6.50
N TYR A 164 -14.13 -6.16 6.44
CA TYR A 164 -14.12 -4.71 6.58
C TYR A 164 -14.75 -4.00 5.39
N LYS A 165 -14.59 -4.54 4.17
CA LYS A 165 -15.21 -4.03 2.95
C LYS A 165 -16.72 -4.20 2.99
N LEU A 166 -17.21 -5.37 3.38
CA LEU A 166 -18.66 -5.60 3.59
C LEU A 166 -19.24 -4.59 4.60
N ARG A 167 -18.56 -4.38 5.73
CA ARG A 167 -19.00 -3.41 6.72
C ARG A 167 -18.94 -1.98 6.21
N LEU A 168 -17.93 -1.63 5.41
CA LEU A 168 -17.85 -0.33 4.75
C LEU A 168 -19.05 -0.12 3.82
N ASP A 169 -19.40 -1.13 3.02
CA ASP A 169 -20.52 -1.06 2.08
C ASP A 169 -21.86 -0.83 2.81
N GLU A 170 -22.09 -1.52 3.93
CA GLU A 170 -23.26 -1.30 4.79
C GLU A 170 -23.37 0.15 5.31
N VAL A 171 -22.26 0.68 5.87
CA VAL A 171 -22.26 2.04 6.45
C VAL A 171 -22.33 3.10 5.35
N ALA A 172 -21.70 2.87 4.19
CA ALA A 172 -21.77 3.76 3.04
C ALA A 172 -23.15 3.76 2.37
N GLY A 173 -23.86 2.62 2.37
CA GLY A 173 -25.26 2.50 1.99
C GLY A 173 -26.15 3.31 2.93
N THR A 174 -25.99 3.11 4.24
CA THR A 174 -26.71 3.88 5.28
C THR A 174 -26.50 5.38 5.13
N LEU A 175 -25.25 5.84 4.93
CA LEU A 175 -24.97 7.25 4.67
C LEU A 175 -25.68 7.74 3.40
N SER A 176 -25.73 6.93 2.33
CA SER A 176 -26.44 7.31 1.10
C SER A 176 -27.94 7.53 1.32
N ALA A 177 -28.58 6.71 2.17
CA ALA A 177 -29.99 6.90 2.52
C ALA A 177 -30.19 8.19 3.32
N LEU A 178 -29.36 8.43 4.34
CA LEU A 178 -29.42 9.65 5.15
C LEU A 178 -29.16 10.92 4.33
N GLU A 179 -28.26 10.85 3.34
CA GLU A 179 -27.98 11.95 2.42
C GLU A 179 -29.20 12.37 1.61
N ILE A 180 -30.00 11.39 1.17
CA ILE A 180 -31.20 11.62 0.36
C ILE A 180 -32.33 12.16 1.24
N GLU A 181 -32.46 11.66 2.47
CA GLU A 181 -33.45 12.13 3.46
C GLU A 181 -33.08 13.47 4.14
N ASP A 182 -31.88 14.00 3.89
CA ASP A 182 -31.31 15.20 4.55
C ASP A 182 -31.20 15.07 6.08
N LEU A 183 -30.83 13.88 6.55
CA LEU A 183 -30.73 13.52 7.98
C LEU A 183 -29.31 13.15 8.42
N VAL A 184 -28.30 13.53 7.64
CA VAL A 184 -26.90 13.17 7.93
C VAL A 184 -26.38 13.95 9.13
N THR A 185 -25.67 13.25 10.01
CA THR A 185 -24.90 13.85 11.10
C THR A 185 -23.40 13.66 10.88
N VAL A 186 -22.59 14.46 11.58
CA VAL A 186 -21.12 14.30 11.58
C VAL A 186 -20.70 12.88 11.99
N ARG A 187 -21.47 12.22 12.87
CA ARG A 187 -21.25 10.82 13.26
C ARG A 187 -21.27 9.88 12.05
N ASP A 188 -22.25 10.03 11.17
CA ASP A 188 -22.43 9.15 10.01
C ASP A 188 -21.26 9.31 9.02
N VAL A 189 -20.87 10.55 8.75
CA VAL A 189 -19.73 10.88 7.89
C VAL A 189 -18.43 10.34 8.48
N SER A 190 -18.21 10.57 9.78
CA SER A 190 -17.01 10.13 10.49
C SER A 190 -16.92 8.60 10.54
N ALA A 191 -18.06 7.90 10.68
CA ALA A 191 -18.11 6.44 10.67
C ALA A 191 -17.71 5.86 9.30
N VAL A 192 -18.21 6.43 8.19
CA VAL A 192 -17.79 5.98 6.85
C VAL A 192 -16.30 6.28 6.62
N MET A 193 -15.83 7.49 6.98
CA MET A 193 -14.43 7.86 6.81
C MET A 193 -13.48 6.97 7.61
N GLN A 194 -13.85 6.64 8.86
CA GLN A 194 -13.12 5.69 9.69
C GLN A 194 -12.99 4.33 9.00
N ARG A 195 -14.08 3.80 8.43
CA ARG A 195 -14.09 2.49 7.76
C ARG A 195 -13.26 2.49 6.49
N LEU A 196 -13.35 3.55 5.68
CA LEU A 196 -12.51 3.71 4.49
C LEU A 196 -11.01 3.70 4.87
N GLU A 197 -10.63 4.43 5.92
CA GLU A 197 -9.24 4.46 6.38
C GLU A 197 -8.77 3.11 6.93
N MET A 198 -9.63 2.36 7.62
CA MET A 198 -9.31 0.99 8.07
C MET A 198 -9.09 0.03 6.89
N VAL A 199 -9.98 0.04 5.89
CA VAL A 199 -9.85 -0.77 4.67
C VAL A 199 -8.53 -0.46 3.96
N ARG A 200 -8.20 0.83 3.80
CA ARG A 200 -6.94 1.27 3.19
C ARG A 200 -5.71 0.76 3.94
N ARG A 201 -5.70 0.83 5.28
CA ARG A 201 -4.54 0.38 6.09
C ARG A 201 -4.31 -1.13 5.97
N ILE A 202 -5.38 -1.92 5.97
CA ILE A 202 -5.28 -3.37 5.76
C ILE A 202 -4.79 -3.67 4.34
N ALA A 203 -5.28 -2.94 3.35
CA ALA A 203 -4.81 -3.06 1.97
C ALA A 203 -3.31 -2.75 1.81
N ASP A 204 -2.82 -1.70 2.47
CA ASP A 204 -1.38 -1.37 2.50
C ASP A 204 -0.54 -2.51 3.10
N GLU A 205 -1.03 -3.16 4.16
CA GLU A 205 -0.37 -4.32 4.75
C GLU A 205 -0.32 -5.51 3.78
N ILE A 206 -1.43 -5.81 3.10
CA ILE A 206 -1.51 -6.88 2.10
C ILE A 206 -0.58 -6.60 0.91
N ASN A 207 -0.50 -5.34 0.47
CA ASN A 207 0.44 -4.92 -0.56
C ASN A 207 1.90 -5.20 -0.15
N GLY A 208 2.23 -5.07 1.13
CA GLY A 208 3.52 -5.51 1.67
C GLY A 208 3.79 -6.99 1.40
N TYR A 209 2.82 -7.87 1.69
CA TYR A 209 2.94 -9.29 1.39
C TYR A 209 3.03 -9.59 -0.12
N VAL A 210 2.28 -8.86 -0.97
CA VAL A 210 2.35 -9.01 -2.44
C VAL A 210 3.75 -8.69 -2.95
N VAL A 211 4.37 -7.62 -2.46
CA VAL A 211 5.75 -7.24 -2.83
C VAL A 211 6.75 -8.34 -2.40
N GLU A 212 6.59 -8.88 -1.19
CA GLU A 212 7.45 -9.97 -0.70
C GLU A 212 7.26 -11.28 -1.48
N LEU A 213 6.05 -11.56 -1.96
CA LEU A 213 5.71 -12.76 -2.74
C LEU A 213 6.14 -12.68 -4.20
N GLY A 214 6.41 -11.49 -4.74
CA GLY A 214 6.81 -11.33 -6.14
C GLY A 214 5.80 -11.98 -7.10
N THR A 215 6.25 -12.92 -7.93
CA THR A 215 5.36 -13.59 -8.90
C THR A 215 4.32 -14.48 -8.24
N ASP A 216 4.62 -15.05 -7.08
CA ASP A 216 3.70 -15.95 -6.36
C ASP A 216 2.49 -15.20 -5.82
N GLY A 217 2.60 -13.87 -5.68
CA GLY A 217 1.54 -12.98 -5.19
C GLY A 217 0.56 -12.52 -6.26
N ARG A 218 0.69 -12.95 -7.53
CA ARG A 218 -0.13 -12.44 -8.64
C ARG A 218 -1.64 -12.54 -8.41
N LEU A 219 -2.12 -13.70 -7.94
CA LEU A 219 -3.56 -13.89 -7.69
C LEU A 219 -4.04 -13.05 -6.50
N LEU A 220 -3.24 -12.97 -5.44
CA LEU A 220 -3.51 -12.13 -4.28
C LEU A 220 -3.61 -10.65 -4.66
N SER A 221 -2.72 -10.16 -5.54
CA SER A 221 -2.76 -8.78 -6.04
C SER A 221 -4.06 -8.48 -6.78
N LEU A 222 -4.52 -9.39 -7.65
CA LEU A 222 -5.77 -9.20 -8.39
C LEU A 222 -6.98 -9.14 -7.45
N GLN A 223 -7.02 -10.00 -6.42
CA GLN A 223 -8.09 -9.99 -5.42
C GLN A 223 -8.06 -8.71 -4.58
N LEU A 224 -6.87 -8.25 -4.19
CA LEU A 224 -6.70 -7.00 -3.47
C LEU A 224 -7.21 -5.81 -4.30
N ASP A 225 -6.78 -5.71 -5.56
CA ASP A 225 -7.16 -4.63 -6.48
C ASP A 225 -8.69 -4.56 -6.66
N GLU A 226 -9.36 -5.72 -6.75
CA GLU A 226 -10.82 -5.80 -6.81
C GLU A 226 -11.48 -5.26 -5.54
N LEU A 227 -11.02 -5.65 -4.36
CA LEU A 227 -11.60 -5.26 -3.07
C LEU A 227 -11.42 -3.77 -2.75
N VAL A 228 -10.30 -3.17 -3.16
CA VAL A 228 -9.97 -1.77 -2.85
C VAL A 228 -10.40 -0.80 -3.96
N SER A 229 -10.91 -1.33 -5.07
CA SER A 229 -11.43 -0.52 -6.17
C SER A 229 -12.44 0.51 -5.66
N GLY A 230 -12.21 1.78 -5.99
CA GLY A 230 -13.07 2.90 -5.61
C GLY A 230 -12.87 3.45 -4.19
N VAL A 231 -12.15 2.77 -3.29
CA VAL A 231 -11.99 3.19 -1.89
C VAL A 231 -11.34 4.58 -1.78
N ASP A 232 -10.24 4.82 -2.49
CA ASP A 232 -9.58 6.13 -2.44
C ASP A 232 -10.41 7.25 -3.08
N ALA A 233 -11.16 6.93 -4.15
CA ALA A 233 -12.07 7.90 -4.76
C ALA A 233 -13.20 8.27 -3.78
N ASP A 234 -13.78 7.30 -3.08
CA ASP A 234 -14.83 7.54 -2.09
C ASP A 234 -14.33 8.41 -0.93
N ARG A 235 -13.07 8.21 -0.48
CA ARG A 235 -12.45 9.07 0.54
C ARG A 235 -12.39 10.52 0.09
N GLU A 236 -11.92 10.77 -1.13
CA GLU A 236 -11.87 12.12 -1.69
C GLU A 236 -13.27 12.74 -1.80
N LEU A 237 -14.25 11.97 -2.29
CA LEU A 237 -15.62 12.45 -2.48
C LEU A 237 -16.29 12.82 -1.16
N ILE A 238 -16.11 12.03 -0.09
CA ILE A 238 -16.66 12.35 1.23
C ILE A 238 -16.04 13.65 1.77
N VAL A 239 -14.72 13.81 1.67
CA VAL A 239 -14.07 15.05 2.12
C VAL A 239 -14.60 16.25 1.33
N ARG A 240 -14.78 16.12 0.02
CA ARG A 240 -15.33 17.20 -0.83
C ARG A 240 -16.77 17.54 -0.46
N ASP A 241 -17.60 16.54 -0.20
CA ASP A 241 -19.02 16.72 0.09
C ASP A 241 -19.30 17.37 1.43
N TYR A 242 -18.45 17.12 2.41
CA TYR A 242 -18.66 17.52 3.80
C TYR A 242 -17.64 18.56 4.30
N GLU A 243 -16.88 19.17 3.39
CA GLU A 243 -15.99 20.28 3.74
C GLU A 243 -16.78 21.47 4.33
N PRO A 244 -16.48 21.90 5.57
CA PRO A 244 -17.19 23.00 6.22
C PRO A 244 -17.08 24.32 5.44
N GLN A 245 -18.21 25.03 5.26
CA GLN A 245 -18.25 26.29 4.50
C GLN A 245 -17.74 27.51 5.30
N ASP A 246 -17.78 27.45 6.63
CA ASP A 246 -17.45 28.60 7.50
C ASP A 246 -15.96 28.68 7.88
N ARG A 247 -15.10 27.91 7.20
CA ARG A 247 -13.66 27.83 7.49
C ARG A 247 -12.85 27.93 6.21
N ASP A 248 -11.56 28.28 6.35
CA ASP A 248 -10.64 28.30 5.22
C ASP A 248 -10.56 26.91 4.58
N PRO A 249 -10.74 26.80 3.24
CA PRO A 249 -10.70 25.54 2.54
C PRO A 249 -9.35 24.85 2.76
N ARG A 250 -9.40 23.58 3.18
CA ARG A 250 -8.20 22.76 3.26
C ARG A 250 -8.13 21.88 2.02
N PRO A 251 -6.95 21.74 1.39
CA PRO A 251 -6.83 20.83 0.27
C PRO A 251 -7.20 19.42 0.72
N VAL A 252 -8.00 18.72 -0.09
CA VAL A 252 -8.47 17.34 0.18
C VAL A 252 -7.29 16.43 0.56
N SER A 253 -6.18 16.54 -0.19
CA SER A 253 -4.95 15.80 0.08
C SER A 253 -4.36 16.06 1.47
N GLY A 254 -4.51 17.27 2.02
CA GLY A 254 -4.08 17.62 3.37
C GLY A 254 -4.94 16.97 4.45
N VAL A 255 -6.25 16.86 4.23
CA VAL A 255 -7.19 16.15 5.11
C VAL A 255 -6.89 14.66 5.10
N LEU A 256 -6.78 14.05 3.92
CA LEU A 256 -6.44 12.63 3.76
C LEU A 256 -5.07 12.30 4.36
N ALA A 257 -4.06 13.17 4.18
CA ALA A 257 -2.77 12.99 4.81
C ALA A 257 -2.83 13.07 6.35
N SER A 258 -3.80 13.82 6.90
CA SER A 258 -4.02 13.90 8.34
C SER A 258 -4.69 12.63 8.87
N LEU A 259 -5.68 12.09 8.16
CA LEU A 259 -6.28 10.78 8.48
C LEU A 259 -5.24 9.66 8.45
N ASN A 260 -4.36 9.67 7.45
CA ASN A 260 -3.28 8.68 7.34
C ASN A 260 -2.30 8.70 8.53
N ARG A 261 -2.19 9.83 9.24
CA ARG A 261 -1.28 9.99 10.39
C ARG A 261 -1.88 9.53 11.72
N LEU A 262 -3.19 9.34 11.80
CA LEU A 262 -3.83 8.86 13.04
C LEU A 262 -3.27 7.49 13.43
N SER A 263 -2.99 7.29 14.71
CA SER A 263 -2.70 5.96 15.25
C SER A 263 -3.94 5.05 15.15
N ALA A 264 -3.76 3.74 15.35
CA ALA A 264 -4.89 2.81 15.37
C ALA A 264 -5.90 3.15 16.49
N THR A 265 -5.43 3.65 17.63
CA THR A 265 -6.28 4.04 18.76
C THR A 265 -7.04 5.34 18.47
N GLU A 266 -6.37 6.35 17.93
CA GLU A 266 -7.01 7.62 17.55
C GLU A 266 -8.04 7.40 16.43
N LEU A 267 -7.78 6.51 15.48
CA LEU A 267 -8.73 6.20 14.41
C LEU A 267 -10.03 5.59 14.96
N LEU A 268 -9.98 4.86 16.08
CA LEU A 268 -11.18 4.28 16.71
C LEU A 268 -12.07 5.32 17.38
N ASP A 269 -11.51 6.49 17.70
CA ASP A 269 -12.22 7.59 18.33
C ASP A 269 -12.89 8.49 17.27
N LEU A 270 -14.20 8.35 17.11
CA LEU A 270 -14.96 9.12 16.11
C LEU A 270 -14.85 10.65 16.26
N PRO A 271 -14.85 11.24 17.48
CA PRO A 271 -14.56 12.66 17.67
C PRO A 271 -13.22 13.08 17.06
N THR A 272 -12.16 12.29 17.25
CA THR A 272 -10.85 12.57 16.63
C THR A 272 -10.93 12.54 15.10
N VAL A 273 -11.68 11.60 14.51
CA VAL A 273 -11.91 11.56 13.05
C VAL A 273 -12.68 12.80 12.57
N ALA A 274 -13.73 13.20 13.31
CA ALA A 274 -14.53 14.38 13.04
C ALA A 274 -13.67 15.67 13.05
N ASP A 275 -12.79 15.80 14.05
CA ASP A 275 -11.85 16.93 14.15
C ASP A 275 -10.91 17.00 12.95
N VAL A 276 -10.40 15.84 12.48
CA VAL A 276 -9.57 15.79 11.26
C VAL A 276 -10.35 16.24 10.04
N LEU A 277 -11.66 15.96 9.96
CA LEU A 277 -12.57 16.46 8.93
C LEU A 277 -12.97 17.93 9.11
N ALA A 278 -12.40 18.63 10.10
CA ALA A 278 -12.71 20.00 10.52
C ALA A 278 -14.10 20.20 11.14
N PHE A 279 -14.74 19.14 11.62
CA PHE A 279 -15.87 19.23 12.52
C PHE A 279 -15.35 19.35 13.95
N SER A 280 -15.34 20.58 14.48
CA SER A 280 -14.87 20.85 15.85
C SER A 280 -15.97 21.51 16.67
N GLY A 281 -16.05 21.20 17.96
CA GLY A 281 -17.04 21.77 18.88
C GLY A 281 -17.23 20.92 20.13
N ASN A 282 -18.14 21.35 21.01
CA ASN A 282 -18.62 20.47 22.09
C ASN A 282 -19.65 19.51 21.48
N ASP A 283 -19.35 18.22 21.55
CA ASP A 283 -20.15 17.13 20.98
C ASP A 283 -20.43 17.28 19.48
N PRO A 284 -19.37 17.27 18.63
CA PRO A 284 -19.51 17.55 17.21
C PRO A 284 -20.30 16.48 16.46
N LEU A 285 -20.47 15.28 17.03
CA LEU A 285 -21.00 14.12 16.34
C LEU A 285 -22.48 14.22 16.00
N ASP A 286 -23.26 14.90 16.83
CA ASP A 286 -24.72 14.99 16.65
C ASP A 286 -25.13 16.24 15.84
N ILE A 287 -24.15 16.99 15.32
CA ILE A 287 -24.39 18.14 14.46
C ILE A 287 -24.92 17.66 13.09
N PRO A 288 -26.05 18.20 12.61
CA PRO A 288 -26.55 17.90 11.28
C PRO A 288 -25.66 18.55 10.20
N VAL A 289 -25.41 17.81 9.13
CA VAL A 289 -24.60 18.27 7.99
C VAL A 289 -25.28 17.86 6.69
N SER A 290 -25.08 18.62 5.62
CA SER A 290 -25.64 18.30 4.30
C SER A 290 -24.52 18.17 3.27
N PRO A 291 -24.55 17.14 2.40
CA PRO A 291 -23.54 16.96 1.36
C PRO A 291 -23.70 17.97 0.22
N LYS A 292 -22.57 18.30 -0.42
CA LYS A 292 -22.56 19.14 -1.64
C LYS A 292 -23.12 18.40 -2.88
N GLY A 293 -22.93 17.08 -2.97
CA GLY A 293 -23.50 16.20 -4.00
C GLY A 293 -22.47 15.50 -4.93
N TYR A 294 -21.17 15.67 -4.70
CA TYR A 294 -20.10 15.04 -5.48
C TYR A 294 -20.21 13.52 -5.51
N ARG A 295 -20.45 12.87 -4.36
CA ARG A 295 -20.50 11.41 -4.24
C ARG A 295 -21.65 10.79 -5.02
N LEU A 296 -22.85 11.37 -4.94
CA LEU A 296 -24.01 10.89 -5.71
C LEU A 296 -23.85 11.15 -7.21
N LEU A 297 -23.29 12.29 -7.61
CA LEU A 297 -23.01 12.57 -9.02
C LEU A 297 -21.94 11.64 -9.61
N ALA A 298 -20.96 11.22 -8.81
CA ALA A 298 -19.93 10.27 -9.25
C ALA A 298 -20.50 8.88 -9.58
N LYS A 299 -21.65 8.51 -8.99
CA LYS A 299 -22.38 7.27 -9.32
C LYS A 299 -23.13 7.36 -10.65
N VAL A 300 -23.29 8.55 -11.23
CA VAL A 300 -23.93 8.72 -12.55
C VAL A 300 -22.92 8.34 -13.65
N PRO A 301 -23.24 7.35 -14.50
CA PRO A 301 -22.28 6.84 -15.49
C PRO A 301 -21.82 7.93 -16.48
N ARG A 302 -20.52 7.92 -16.80
CA ARG A 302 -19.91 8.75 -17.87
C ARG A 302 -20.04 10.27 -17.68
N MET A 303 -20.08 10.73 -16.42
CA MET A 303 -20.06 12.15 -16.10
C MET A 303 -18.63 12.72 -16.07
N PRO A 304 -18.30 13.75 -16.87
CA PRO A 304 -17.03 14.43 -16.77
C PRO A 304 -16.90 15.19 -15.43
N SER A 305 -15.73 15.14 -14.80
CA SER A 305 -15.46 15.82 -13.52
C SER A 305 -15.77 17.32 -13.53
N LEU A 306 -15.43 18.02 -14.62
CA LEU A 306 -15.72 19.44 -14.78
C LEU A 306 -17.23 19.75 -14.76
N VAL A 307 -18.07 18.83 -15.26
CA VAL A 307 -19.53 19.00 -15.23
C VAL A 307 -20.05 18.77 -13.82
N VAL A 308 -19.51 17.77 -13.11
CA VAL A 308 -19.83 17.52 -11.69
C VAL A 308 -19.53 18.77 -10.85
N GLU A 309 -18.35 19.37 -11.05
CA GLU A 309 -17.96 20.60 -10.35
C GLU A 309 -18.93 21.74 -10.59
N ARG A 310 -19.28 22.01 -11.84
CA ARG A 310 -20.24 23.08 -12.18
C ARG A 310 -21.63 22.83 -11.62
N LEU A 311 -22.11 21.59 -11.62
CA LEU A 311 -23.40 21.24 -11.04
C LEU A 311 -23.40 21.50 -9.53
N VAL A 312 -22.37 21.03 -8.83
CA VAL A 312 -22.25 21.23 -7.38
C VAL A 312 -22.13 22.71 -7.04
N GLU A 313 -21.32 23.48 -7.77
CA GLU A 313 -21.19 24.93 -7.58
C GLU A 313 -22.52 25.67 -7.84
N HIS A 314 -23.27 25.28 -8.87
CA HIS A 314 -24.54 25.93 -9.23
C HIS A 314 -25.64 25.67 -8.20
N PHE A 315 -25.83 24.42 -7.78
CA PHE A 315 -26.91 24.06 -6.85
C PHE A 315 -26.52 24.28 -5.38
N GLY A 316 -25.23 24.21 -5.03
CA GLY A 316 -24.71 24.50 -3.70
C GLY A 316 -25.11 23.48 -2.61
N GLY A 317 -25.67 22.33 -2.99
CA GLY A 317 -26.09 21.28 -2.07
C GLY A 317 -26.90 20.19 -2.76
N LEU A 318 -26.82 18.98 -2.21
CA LEU A 318 -27.49 17.81 -2.78
C LEU A 318 -29.00 17.98 -2.87
N GLN A 319 -29.65 18.52 -1.84
CA GLN A 319 -31.11 18.63 -1.79
C GLN A 319 -31.67 19.48 -2.93
N LYS A 320 -31.00 20.60 -3.24
CA LYS A 320 -31.35 21.44 -4.38
C LYS A 320 -31.13 20.73 -5.72
N LEU A 321 -30.09 19.90 -5.80
CA LEU A 321 -29.77 19.12 -6.99
C LEU A 321 -30.78 17.98 -7.23
N LEU A 322 -31.28 17.34 -6.16
CA LEU A 322 -32.37 16.36 -6.23
C LEU A 322 -33.70 16.98 -6.65
N ALA A 323 -34.00 18.20 -6.16
CA ALA A 323 -35.23 18.91 -6.46
C ALA A 323 -35.25 19.60 -7.84
N ALA A 324 -34.08 19.81 -8.46
CA ALA A 324 -33.96 20.46 -9.76
C ALA A 324 -34.84 19.77 -10.82
N GLY A 325 -35.24 20.46 -11.89
CA GLY A 325 -35.85 19.94 -13.12
C GLY A 325 -34.81 19.56 -14.18
N ILE A 326 -35.25 18.99 -15.31
CA ILE A 326 -34.36 18.79 -16.48
C ILE A 326 -33.92 20.15 -17.03
N ASP A 327 -34.85 21.11 -17.07
CA ASP A 327 -34.58 22.46 -17.56
C ASP A 327 -33.57 23.20 -16.68
N ASP A 328 -33.66 23.06 -15.36
CA ASP A 328 -32.70 23.65 -14.41
C ASP A 328 -31.28 23.09 -14.61
N LEU A 329 -31.16 21.79 -14.87
CA LEU A 329 -29.86 21.17 -15.12
C LEU A 329 -29.22 21.68 -16.42
N GLN A 330 -30.01 21.98 -17.44
CA GLN A 330 -29.50 22.49 -18.74
C GLN A 330 -28.96 23.93 -18.66
N ILE A 331 -29.35 24.69 -17.64
CA ILE A 331 -28.79 26.04 -17.40
C ILE A 331 -27.29 25.93 -17.06
N VAL A 332 -26.85 24.80 -16.52
CA VAL A 332 -25.45 24.58 -16.16
C VAL A 332 -24.60 24.31 -17.40
N GLY A 333 -23.60 25.17 -17.62
CA GLY A 333 -22.73 25.10 -18.79
C GLY A 333 -22.06 23.73 -18.96
N GLY A 334 -22.27 23.10 -20.11
CA GLY A 334 -21.76 21.76 -20.40
C GLY A 334 -22.71 20.62 -20.03
N VAL A 335 -23.98 20.92 -19.72
CA VAL A 335 -25.05 19.94 -19.60
C VAL A 335 -26.02 20.12 -20.78
N ASP A 336 -25.99 19.17 -21.72
CA ASP A 336 -27.01 19.10 -22.77
C ASP A 336 -28.26 18.35 -22.27
N GLU A 337 -29.33 18.37 -23.06
CA GLU A 337 -30.59 17.71 -22.70
C GLU A 337 -30.41 16.21 -22.41
N ALA A 338 -29.56 15.51 -23.17
CA ALA A 338 -29.28 14.10 -22.95
C ALA A 338 -28.60 13.85 -21.59
N ARG A 339 -27.62 14.68 -21.24
CA ARG A 339 -26.92 14.62 -19.96
C ARG A 339 -27.82 15.02 -18.80
N ALA A 340 -28.66 16.05 -18.96
CA ALA A 340 -29.64 16.45 -17.96
C ALA A 340 -30.61 15.30 -17.62
N ARG A 341 -31.14 14.60 -18.64
CA ARG A 341 -31.95 13.40 -18.45
C ARG A 341 -31.18 12.29 -17.73
N SER A 342 -29.95 12.00 -18.16
CA SER A 342 -29.11 10.98 -17.53
C SER A 342 -28.80 11.27 -16.06
N VAL A 343 -28.53 12.53 -15.71
CA VAL A 343 -28.34 12.95 -14.33
C VAL A 343 -29.64 12.78 -13.54
N ARG A 344 -30.77 13.23 -14.09
CA ARG A 344 -32.05 13.11 -13.40
C ARG A 344 -32.44 11.66 -13.15
N GLU A 345 -32.39 10.81 -14.17
CA GLU A 345 -32.68 9.38 -14.05
C GLU A 345 -31.73 8.70 -13.06
N GLY A 346 -30.43 9.06 -13.08
CA GLY A 346 -29.44 8.53 -12.15
C GLY A 346 -29.77 8.87 -10.70
N LEU A 347 -30.09 10.13 -10.42
CA LEU A 347 -30.47 10.59 -9.08
C LEU A 347 -31.79 9.98 -8.60
N SER A 348 -32.81 9.94 -9.46
CA SER A 348 -34.10 9.32 -9.14
C SER A 348 -33.95 7.84 -8.81
N ARG A 349 -33.16 7.09 -9.60
CA ARG A 349 -32.90 5.67 -9.34
C ARG A 349 -32.18 5.45 -8.01
N LEU A 350 -31.22 6.30 -7.68
CA LEU A 350 -30.48 6.23 -6.41
C LEU A 350 -31.43 6.49 -5.22
N ALA A 351 -32.33 7.48 -5.33
CA ALA A 351 -33.37 7.75 -4.33
C ALA A 351 -34.39 6.62 -4.17
N GLU A 352 -34.80 5.97 -5.27
CA GLU A 352 -35.67 4.79 -5.20
C GLU A 352 -34.96 3.60 -4.54
N SER A 353 -33.70 3.36 -4.87
CA SER A 353 -32.93 2.24 -4.32
C SER A 353 -32.69 2.36 -2.81
N SER A 354 -32.42 3.57 -2.31
CA SER A 354 -32.22 3.80 -0.87
C SER A 354 -33.48 3.55 -0.04
N ILE A 355 -34.66 3.79 -0.63
CA ILE A 355 -35.95 3.50 0.04
C ILE A 355 -36.18 1.98 0.12
N LEU A 356 -35.80 1.23 -0.92
CA LEU A 356 -36.01 -0.22 -0.99
C LEU A 356 -35.06 -1.01 -0.07
N GLU A 357 -33.82 -0.57 0.08
CA GLU A 357 -32.84 -1.18 1.02
C GLU A 357 -33.30 -1.11 2.49
N ARG A 358 -34.30 -0.30 2.82
CA ARG A 358 -34.90 -0.23 4.16
C ARG A 358 -35.84 -1.39 4.50
N TYR A 359 -36.34 -2.10 3.48
CA TYR A 359 -37.35 -3.15 3.61
C TYR A 359 -36.78 -4.57 3.43
N VAL A 360 -35.46 -4.70 3.28
CA VAL A 360 -34.71 -5.97 3.17
C VAL A 360 -33.73 -6.04 4.33
#